data_AF-A0A7X8VQ34-F1
#
_entry.id   AF-A0A7X8VQ34-F1
#
_cell.length_a   1.000
_cell.length_b   1.000
_cell.length_c   1.000
_cell.angle_alpha   90.00
_cell.angle_beta   90.00
_cell.angle_gamma   90.00
#
_symmetry.space_group_name_H-M   'P 1'
#
loop_
_entity.id
_entity.type
_entity.pdbx_description
1 polymer ?
#
loop_
_entity_poly.entity_id
_entity_poly.type
_entity_poly.pdbx_seq_one_letter_code
_entity_poly.pdbx_strand_id
1 'polypeptide(L)'
;MKKLSTLLCLVMFLSIFTFTACSAFRREGRTRAHTLMITGNYMNSRLLCDLAQYRTKQPILLFSLDADRSQQIYYLPAPPKVEPIRNEEFVDMVSFINPKRVVIVGGSDYVPQEYIDKVSARFPVMIYNSDDWEQNARMLGDLLNQRGLRKEFVDSKARLAKSGISNP
;
A
#
# COMPACT_ATOMS: atom_id res chain seq x y z
N MET A 1 27.61 47.88 -26.37
CA MET A 1 26.26 47.29 -26.18
C MET A 1 26.22 45.75 -26.31
N LYS A 2 27.32 45.00 -26.08
CA LYS A 2 27.36 43.53 -26.26
C LYS A 2 27.40 42.71 -24.96
N LYS A 3 27.50 43.37 -23.78
CA LYS A 3 27.59 42.69 -22.48
C LYS A 3 26.26 42.51 -21.74
N LEU A 4 25.17 43.09 -22.25
CA LEU A 4 23.83 43.00 -21.65
C LEU A 4 23.04 41.78 -22.17
N SER A 5 23.39 41.27 -23.35
CA SER A 5 22.72 40.13 -23.98
C SER A 5 23.11 38.77 -23.36
N THR A 6 24.27 38.67 -22.72
CA THR A 6 24.78 37.41 -22.14
C THR A 6 24.30 37.16 -20.71
N LEU A 7 23.85 38.20 -20.00
CA LEU A 7 23.30 38.04 -18.65
C LEU A 7 21.84 37.52 -18.67
N LEU A 8 21.10 37.80 -19.75
CA LEU A 8 19.70 37.38 -19.89
C LEU A 8 19.57 35.86 -20.14
N CYS A 9 20.55 35.23 -20.79
CA CYS A 9 20.55 33.78 -21.03
C CYS A 9 20.89 32.96 -19.77
N LEU A 10 21.65 33.51 -18.82
CA LEU A 10 22.03 32.77 -17.60
C LEU A 10 20.86 32.67 -16.59
N VAL A 11 19.95 33.64 -16.60
CA VAL A 11 18.77 33.64 -15.71
C VAL A 11 17.66 32.72 -16.23
N MET A 12 17.61 32.44 -17.54
CA MET A 12 16.62 31.51 -18.11
C MET A 12 16.93 30.02 -17.92
N PHE A 13 18.16 29.65 -17.54
CA PHE A 13 18.52 28.25 -17.30
C PHE A 13 18.35 27.78 -15.85
N LEU A 14 18.09 28.70 -14.90
CA LEU A 14 18.01 28.36 -13.48
C LEU A 14 16.58 28.09 -12.95
N SER A 15 15.56 28.17 -13.80
CA SER A 15 14.14 28.11 -13.38
C SER A 15 13.43 26.78 -13.66
N ILE A 16 14.12 25.72 -14.07
CA ILE A 16 13.50 24.41 -14.40
C ILE A 16 13.65 23.35 -13.29
N PHE A 17 14.35 23.64 -12.18
CA PHE A 17 14.26 22.80 -10.98
C PHE A 17 13.06 23.17 -10.11
N THR A 18 11.88 23.26 -10.72
CA THR A 18 10.65 23.10 -9.96
C THR A 18 10.50 21.61 -9.70
N PHE A 19 10.80 21.22 -8.46
CA PHE A 19 10.35 19.97 -7.87
C PHE A 19 8.91 19.71 -8.35
N THR A 20 8.72 18.70 -9.19
CA THR A 20 7.44 18.08 -9.46
C THR A 20 7.00 17.34 -8.21
N ALA A 21 6.77 18.09 -7.13
CA ALA A 21 6.00 17.65 -6.00
C ALA A 21 4.60 17.36 -6.54
N CYS A 22 4.23 16.08 -6.50
CA CYS A 22 2.98 15.48 -6.92
C CYS A 22 1.76 16.43 -6.74
N SER A 23 1.44 17.21 -7.78
CA SER A 23 0.34 18.19 -7.74
C SER A 23 -1.04 17.53 -7.87
N ALA A 24 -1.08 16.24 -8.24
CA ALA A 24 -2.29 15.42 -8.25
C ALA A 24 -2.83 15.11 -6.83
N PHE A 25 -2.06 15.37 -5.78
CA PHE A 25 -2.39 15.00 -4.41
C PHE A 25 -2.82 16.16 -3.51
N ARG A 26 -2.99 17.34 -4.07
CA ARG A 26 -3.34 18.55 -3.32
C ARG A 26 -4.84 18.85 -3.40
N ARG A 27 -5.70 18.03 -2.76
CA ARG A 27 -7.08 18.45 -2.40
C ARG A 27 -7.81 17.56 -1.38
N GLU A 28 -8.63 18.27 -0.61
CA GLU A 28 -9.48 17.91 0.54
C GLU A 28 -8.78 17.31 1.77
N GLY A 29 -9.20 17.78 2.96
CA GLY A 29 -8.73 17.33 4.26
C GLY A 29 -8.99 15.84 4.50
N ARG A 30 -8.13 15.00 3.91
CA ARG A 30 -8.19 13.55 4.04
C ARG A 30 -7.88 13.21 5.48
N THR A 31 -8.87 12.63 6.15
CA THR A 31 -8.69 11.97 7.44
C THR A 31 -7.52 11.00 7.32
N ARG A 32 -6.45 11.31 8.05
CA ARG A 32 -5.26 10.48 8.18
C ARG A 32 -5.66 9.02 8.31
N ALA A 33 -5.13 8.13 7.47
CA ALA A 33 -5.37 6.70 7.63
C ALA A 33 -4.87 6.27 9.02
N HIS A 34 -5.68 5.50 9.75
CA HIS A 34 -5.23 4.98 11.04
C HIS A 34 -4.22 3.85 10.81
N THR A 35 -4.53 2.95 9.90
CA THR A 35 -3.69 1.81 9.53
C THR A 35 -3.57 1.78 8.01
N LEU A 36 -2.35 1.66 7.49
CA LEU A 36 -2.12 1.25 6.12
C LEU A 36 -1.79 -0.25 6.12
N MET A 37 -2.53 -1.04 5.36
CA MET A 37 -2.21 -2.45 5.16
C MET A 37 -1.34 -2.60 3.91
N ILE A 38 -0.28 -3.39 3.97
CA ILE A 38 0.58 -3.70 2.82
C ILE A 38 0.64 -5.22 2.69
N THR A 39 0.38 -5.73 1.50
CA THR A 39 0.27 -7.18 1.26
C THR A 39 0.59 -7.54 -0.19
N GLY A 40 0.81 -8.82 -0.46
CA GLY A 40 0.91 -9.37 -1.81
C GLY A 40 -0.43 -9.85 -2.37
N ASN A 41 -0.53 -9.95 -3.69
CA ASN A 41 -1.70 -10.43 -4.44
C ASN A 41 -1.78 -11.97 -4.47
N TYR A 42 -1.85 -12.57 -3.29
CA TYR A 42 -2.03 -14.00 -3.10
C TYR A 42 -3.35 -14.26 -2.35
N MET A 43 -3.92 -15.43 -2.52
CA MET A 43 -5.27 -15.77 -2.05
C MET A 43 -5.52 -15.32 -0.59
N ASN A 44 -4.82 -15.90 0.39
CA ASN A 44 -5.11 -15.65 1.81
C ASN A 44 -4.80 -14.19 2.20
N SER A 45 -3.64 -13.68 1.79
CA SER A 45 -3.16 -12.35 2.15
C SER A 45 -4.05 -11.24 1.58
N ARG A 46 -4.51 -11.43 0.34
CA ARG A 46 -5.40 -10.49 -0.35
C ARG A 46 -6.80 -10.52 0.25
N LEU A 47 -7.39 -11.71 0.41
CA LEU A 47 -8.73 -11.86 0.98
C LEU A 47 -8.82 -11.23 2.36
N LEU A 48 -7.83 -11.49 3.23
CA LEU A 48 -7.81 -10.95 4.58
C LEU A 48 -7.82 -9.41 4.57
N CYS A 49 -6.96 -8.79 3.75
CA CYS A 49 -6.92 -7.34 3.60
C CYS A 49 -8.19 -6.76 2.99
N ASP A 50 -8.79 -7.42 1.99
CA ASP A 50 -10.05 -6.97 1.37
C ASP A 50 -11.21 -6.99 2.38
N LEU A 51 -11.34 -8.06 3.17
CA LEU A 51 -12.34 -8.14 4.25
C LEU A 51 -12.11 -7.05 5.31
N ALA A 52 -10.86 -6.85 5.72
CA ALA A 52 -10.49 -5.80 6.67
C ALA A 52 -10.83 -4.40 6.13
N GLN A 53 -10.48 -4.11 4.87
CA GLN A 53 -10.77 -2.84 4.20
C GLN A 53 -12.28 -2.62 4.06
N TYR A 54 -13.05 -3.66 3.70
CA TYR A 54 -14.50 -3.57 3.58
C TYR A 54 -15.14 -3.05 4.86
N ARG A 55 -14.68 -3.55 6.02
CA ARG A 55 -15.18 -3.18 7.36
C ARG A 55 -14.66 -1.83 7.85
N THR A 56 -13.38 -1.54 7.63
CA THR A 56 -12.67 -0.45 8.34
C THR A 56 -12.34 0.75 7.46
N LYS A 57 -12.53 0.61 6.15
CA LYS A 57 -12.15 1.59 5.12
C LYS A 57 -10.66 1.97 5.17
N GLN A 58 -9.80 1.13 5.76
CA GLN A 58 -8.36 1.34 5.75
C GLN A 58 -7.79 1.04 4.35
N PRO A 59 -6.85 1.86 3.84
CA PRO A 59 -6.23 1.65 2.54
C PRO A 59 -5.32 0.41 2.51
N ILE A 60 -5.10 -0.10 1.29
CA ILE A 60 -4.17 -1.18 1.00
C ILE A 60 -3.14 -0.71 -0.02
N LEU A 61 -1.86 -1.02 0.20
CA LEU A 61 -0.87 -1.13 -0.87
C LEU A 61 -0.68 -2.60 -1.22
N LEU A 62 -0.89 -2.93 -2.49
CA LEU A 62 -0.89 -4.29 -2.97
C LEU A 62 0.27 -4.52 -3.92
N PHE A 63 1.14 -5.47 -3.58
CA PHE A 63 2.20 -5.96 -4.43
C PHE A 63 1.67 -7.08 -5.32
N SER A 64 1.89 -7.00 -6.63
CA SER A 64 1.57 -8.07 -7.58
C SER A 64 2.74 -8.31 -8.50
N LEU A 65 3.00 -9.56 -8.85
CA LEU A 65 3.90 -9.89 -9.95
C LEU A 65 3.08 -9.90 -11.24
N ASP A 66 3.60 -9.25 -12.28
CA ASP A 66 3.05 -9.34 -13.63
C ASP A 66 3.58 -10.59 -14.37
N ALA A 67 3.07 -10.88 -15.56
CA ALA A 67 3.44 -12.05 -16.36
C ALA A 67 4.94 -12.09 -16.71
N ASP A 68 5.57 -10.92 -16.84
CA ASP A 68 7.00 -10.76 -17.08
C ASP A 68 7.85 -10.79 -15.80
N ARG A 69 7.23 -11.09 -14.65
CA ARG A 69 7.80 -11.05 -13.30
C ARG A 69 8.20 -9.66 -12.83
N SER A 70 7.75 -8.59 -13.50
CA SER A 70 7.90 -7.24 -12.98
C SER A 70 7.05 -7.04 -11.72
N GLN A 71 7.62 -6.38 -10.73
CA GLN A 71 6.90 -6.01 -9.52
C GLN A 71 6.02 -4.80 -9.80
N GLN A 72 4.71 -4.98 -9.68
CA GLN A 72 3.71 -3.94 -9.73
C GLN A 72 3.20 -3.61 -8.34
N ILE A 73 2.87 -2.35 -8.10
CA ILE A 73 2.28 -1.90 -6.83
C ILE A 73 1.00 -1.12 -7.14
N TYR A 74 -0.06 -1.45 -6.41
CA TYR A 74 -1.35 -0.79 -6.53
C TYR A 74 -1.76 -0.16 -5.21
N TYR A 75 -2.22 1.08 -5.26
CA TYR A 75 -2.92 1.73 -4.19
C TYR A 75 -4.41 1.48 -4.31
N LEU A 76 -4.97 0.85 -3.27
CA LEU A 76 -6.39 0.52 -3.16
C LEU A 76 -6.95 1.39 -2.02
N PRO A 77 -7.48 2.59 -2.33
CA PRO A 77 -8.24 3.35 -1.36
C PRO A 77 -9.54 2.61 -1.03
N ALA A 78 -10.10 2.85 0.17
CA ALA A 78 -11.51 2.57 0.36
C ALA A 78 -12.32 3.39 -0.66
N PRO A 79 -13.25 2.77 -1.40
CA PRO A 79 -13.62 2.99 -2.80
C PRO A 79 -13.67 4.45 -3.34
N PRO A 80 -13.54 4.67 -4.68
CA PRO A 80 -13.76 3.66 -5.73
C PRO A 80 -12.60 3.36 -6.72
N LYS A 81 -11.49 4.11 -6.71
CA LYS A 81 -10.49 4.01 -7.79
C LYS A 81 -9.18 3.39 -7.32
N VAL A 82 -8.82 2.24 -7.90
CA VAL A 82 -7.48 1.64 -7.76
C VAL A 82 -6.50 2.42 -8.63
N GLU A 83 -5.32 2.70 -8.08
CA GLU A 83 -4.28 3.47 -8.76
C GLU A 83 -2.97 2.68 -8.79
N PRO A 84 -2.37 2.42 -9.97
CA PRO A 84 -1.01 1.89 -10.02
C PRO A 84 -0.03 2.95 -9.51
N ILE A 85 0.99 2.52 -8.77
CA ILE A 85 2.06 3.41 -8.31
C ILE A 85 3.39 2.91 -8.84
N ARG A 86 4.27 3.85 -9.19
CA ARG A 86 5.62 3.50 -9.61
C ARG A 86 6.46 3.06 -8.41
N ASN A 87 7.43 2.19 -8.64
CA ASN A 87 8.29 1.67 -7.58
C ASN A 87 9.04 2.79 -6.84
N GLU A 88 9.43 3.85 -7.56
CA GLU A 88 10.14 5.01 -7.01
C GLU A 88 9.21 5.89 -6.16
N GLU A 89 7.90 5.86 -6.41
CA GLU A 89 6.89 6.66 -5.71
C GLU A 89 6.38 5.98 -4.44
N PHE A 90 6.77 4.74 -4.17
CA PHE A 90 6.24 3.97 -3.04
C PHE A 90 6.33 4.72 -1.70
N VAL A 91 7.51 5.29 -1.39
CA VAL A 91 7.72 5.98 -0.12
C VAL A 91 6.93 7.29 -0.07
N ASP A 92 6.82 7.99 -1.20
CA ASP A 92 6.04 9.22 -1.32
C ASP A 92 4.54 8.92 -1.15
N MET A 93 4.06 7.81 -1.69
CA MET A 93 2.69 7.33 -1.52
C MET A 93 2.40 6.99 -0.05
N VAL A 94 3.26 6.23 0.62
CA VAL A 94 3.10 5.94 2.07
C VAL A 94 3.12 7.23 2.89
N SER A 95 4.02 8.17 2.55
CA SER A 95 4.13 9.47 3.22
C SER A 95 2.91 10.35 3.01
N PHE A 96 2.32 10.31 1.81
CA PHE A 96 1.07 10.99 1.55
C PHE A 96 -0.11 10.40 2.34
N ILE A 97 -0.24 9.06 2.34
CA ILE A 97 -1.28 8.38 3.12
C ILE A 97 -1.13 8.73 4.61
N ASN A 98 0.11 8.96 5.04
CA ASN A 98 0.51 9.40 6.37
C ASN A 98 -0.13 8.54 7.49
N PRO A 99 -0.01 7.20 7.44
CA PRO A 99 -0.75 6.36 8.38
C PRO A 99 -0.28 6.56 9.83
N LYS A 100 -1.13 6.24 10.83
CA LYS A 100 -0.65 6.14 12.23
C LYS A 100 0.24 4.92 12.44
N ARG A 101 0.03 3.87 11.66
CA ARG A 101 0.83 2.64 11.65
C ARG A 101 0.70 1.91 10.32
N VAL A 102 1.68 1.09 10.00
CA VAL A 102 1.65 0.18 8.87
C VAL A 102 1.57 -1.26 9.35
N VAL A 103 0.79 -2.06 8.67
CA VAL A 103 0.71 -3.51 8.88
C VAL A 103 1.14 -4.21 7.62
N ILE A 104 2.22 -4.99 7.69
CA ILE A 104 2.59 -5.93 6.64
C ILE A 104 1.86 -7.24 6.90
N VAL A 105 1.04 -7.68 5.97
CA VAL A 105 0.28 -8.94 6.05
C VAL A 105 0.95 -9.98 5.14
N GLY A 106 1.42 -11.07 5.73
CA GLY A 106 2.20 -12.12 5.06
C GLY A 106 3.72 -11.98 5.24
N GLY A 107 4.24 -10.76 5.43
CA GLY A 107 5.68 -10.53 5.60
C GLY A 107 6.47 -10.59 4.29
N SER A 108 7.74 -10.99 4.37
CA SER A 108 8.71 -10.95 3.25
C SER A 108 8.37 -11.89 2.09
N ASP A 109 7.56 -12.92 2.33
CA ASP A 109 7.11 -13.85 1.29
C ASP A 109 6.06 -13.23 0.37
N TYR A 110 5.46 -12.11 0.79
CA TYR A 110 4.35 -11.44 0.11
C TYR A 110 4.69 -10.00 -0.30
N VAL A 111 5.63 -9.37 0.41
CA VAL A 111 6.10 -8.00 0.18
C VAL A 111 7.63 -8.03 0.15
N PRO A 112 8.29 -7.55 -0.92
CA PRO A 112 9.75 -7.63 -0.99
C PRO A 112 10.40 -6.86 0.17
N GLN A 113 11.43 -7.46 0.77
CA GLN A 113 12.07 -6.96 2.00
C GLN A 113 12.53 -5.50 1.88
N GLU A 114 13.04 -5.08 0.73
CA GLU A 114 13.48 -3.70 0.51
C GLU A 114 12.36 -2.66 0.72
N TYR A 115 11.09 -3.01 0.49
CA TYR A 115 9.95 -2.13 0.73
C TYR A 115 9.57 -2.12 2.21
N ILE A 116 9.66 -3.27 2.87
CA ILE A 116 9.45 -3.37 4.33
C ILE A 116 10.47 -2.48 5.05
N ASP A 117 11.74 -2.53 4.64
CA ASP A 117 12.81 -1.72 5.23
C ASP A 117 12.58 -0.22 5.00
N LYS A 118 12.23 0.18 3.77
CA LYS A 118 11.91 1.58 3.41
C LYS A 118 10.78 2.15 4.29
N VAL A 119 9.74 1.37 4.59
CA VAL A 119 8.64 1.82 5.46
C VAL A 119 9.04 1.84 6.93
N SER A 120 9.71 0.78 7.39
CA SER A 120 10.10 0.63 8.81
C SER A 120 11.05 1.73 9.27
N ALA A 121 11.82 2.31 8.34
CA ALA A 121 12.66 3.47 8.62
C ALA A 121 11.88 4.76 8.96
N ARG A 122 10.57 4.84 8.67
CA ARG A 122 9.78 6.08 8.76
C ARG A 122 8.47 5.96 9.53
N PHE A 123 7.91 4.75 9.62
CA PHE A 123 6.59 4.51 10.22
C PHE A 123 6.64 3.36 11.23
N PRO A 124 5.78 3.37 12.26
CA PRO A 124 5.59 2.19 13.10
C PRO A 124 5.03 1.03 12.26
N VAL A 125 5.80 -0.05 12.16
CA VAL A 125 5.46 -1.24 11.38
C VAL A 125 5.17 -2.42 12.29
N MET A 126 4.10 -3.15 11.99
CA MET A 126 3.81 -4.48 12.54
C MET A 126 3.78 -5.48 11.40
N ILE A 127 4.30 -6.67 11.63
CA ILE A 127 4.36 -7.73 10.62
C ILE A 127 3.54 -8.91 11.14
N TYR A 128 2.54 -9.33 10.36
CA TYR A 128 1.73 -10.52 10.62
C TYR A 128 2.07 -11.58 9.58
N ASN A 129 2.95 -12.50 9.98
CA ASN A 129 3.58 -13.50 9.12
C ASN A 129 3.50 -14.92 9.72
N SER A 130 2.44 -15.23 10.46
CA SER A 130 2.22 -16.60 10.91
C SER A 130 1.84 -17.49 9.73
N ASP A 131 2.32 -18.73 9.71
CA ASP A 131 1.85 -19.75 8.76
C ASP A 131 0.36 -20.07 8.96
N ASP A 132 -0.16 -19.85 10.18
CA ASP A 132 -1.58 -19.93 10.48
C ASP A 132 -2.29 -18.62 10.06
N TRP A 133 -2.96 -18.68 8.91
CA TRP A 133 -3.73 -17.56 8.39
C TRP A 133 -4.94 -17.17 9.26
N GLU A 134 -5.49 -18.08 10.06
CA GLU A 134 -6.52 -17.74 11.03
C GLU A 134 -5.95 -16.93 12.19
N GLN A 135 -4.72 -17.22 12.61
CA GLN A 135 -3.98 -16.43 13.58
C GLN A 135 -3.67 -15.03 13.03
N ASN A 136 -3.22 -14.91 11.78
CA ASN A 136 -3.05 -13.60 11.13
C ASN A 136 -4.37 -12.81 11.09
N ALA A 137 -5.49 -13.48 10.76
CA ALA A 137 -6.81 -12.86 10.72
C ALA A 137 -7.29 -12.40 12.11
N ARG A 138 -6.98 -13.17 13.16
CA ARG A 138 -7.24 -12.79 14.56
C ARG A 138 -6.42 -11.56 14.95
N MET A 139 -5.11 -11.56 14.71
CA MET A 139 -4.23 -10.43 15.05
C MET A 139 -4.65 -9.14 14.34
N LEU A 140 -4.96 -9.23 13.04
CA LEU A 140 -5.46 -8.09 12.29
C LEU A 140 -6.84 -7.62 12.79
N GLY A 141 -7.72 -8.56 13.12
CA GLY A 141 -9.03 -8.27 13.68
C GLY A 141 -8.93 -7.54 15.03
N ASP A 142 -8.08 -8.01 15.93
CA ASP A 142 -7.85 -7.38 17.24
C ASP A 142 -7.29 -5.97 17.08
N LEU A 143 -6.31 -5.77 16.20
CA LEU A 143 -5.73 -4.46 15.91
C LEU A 143 -6.77 -3.45 15.39
N LEU A 144 -7.65 -3.92 14.51
CA LEU A 144 -8.66 -3.09 13.85
C LEU A 144 -9.97 -2.97 14.64
N ASN A 145 -10.04 -3.57 15.84
CA ASN A 145 -11.27 -3.71 16.63
C ASN A 145 -12.43 -4.36 15.81
N GLN A 146 -12.08 -5.34 14.97
CA GLN A 146 -12.99 -6.15 14.15
C GLN A 146 -12.93 -7.61 14.57
N ARG A 147 -13.52 -7.93 15.74
CA ARG A 147 -13.49 -9.28 16.33
C ARG A 147 -14.10 -10.36 15.42
N GLY A 148 -14.99 -9.98 14.49
CA GLY A 148 -15.58 -10.87 13.49
C GLY A 148 -14.67 -11.24 12.32
N LEU A 149 -13.54 -10.53 12.12
CA LEU A 149 -12.70 -10.68 10.93
C LEU A 149 -12.17 -12.10 10.75
N ARG A 150 -11.73 -12.76 11.83
CA ARG A 150 -11.28 -14.17 11.78
C ARG A 150 -12.37 -15.08 11.22
N LYS A 151 -13.60 -14.97 11.75
CA LYS A 151 -14.72 -15.80 11.30
C LYS A 151 -15.05 -15.52 9.84
N GLU A 152 -15.13 -14.26 9.44
CA GLU A 152 -15.41 -13.85 8.06
C GLU A 152 -14.35 -14.39 7.08
N PHE A 153 -13.07 -14.36 7.48
CA PHE A 153 -11.98 -14.92 6.71
C PHE A 153 -12.13 -16.43 6.51
N VAL A 154 -12.37 -17.18 7.59
CA VAL A 154 -12.57 -18.65 7.54
C VAL A 154 -13.77 -19.02 6.69
N ASP A 155 -14.91 -18.37 6.91
CA ASP A 155 -16.15 -18.63 6.17
C ASP A 155 -15.97 -18.31 4.68
N SER A 156 -15.29 -17.20 4.35
CA SER A 156 -15.03 -16.79 2.96
C SER A 156 -14.07 -17.75 2.26
N LYS A 157 -13.00 -18.19 2.94
CA LYS A 157 -12.07 -19.19 2.42
C LYS A 157 -12.77 -20.53 2.14
N ALA A 158 -13.62 -20.99 3.05
CA ALA A 158 -14.40 -22.21 2.87
C ALA A 158 -15.38 -22.11 1.68
N ARG A 159 -15.99 -20.94 1.47
CA ARG A 159 -16.84 -20.68 0.30
C ARG A 159 -16.05 -20.70 -1.01
N LEU A 160 -14.90 -20.04 -1.06
CA LEU A 160 -14.03 -20.02 -2.25
C LEU A 160 -13.54 -21.42 -2.62
N ALA A 161 -13.15 -22.23 -1.63
CA ALA A 161 -12.76 -23.62 -1.85
C ALA A 161 -13.89 -24.46 -2.45
N LYS A 162 -15.14 -24.28 -1.97
CA LYS A 162 -16.33 -24.95 -2.55
C LYS A 162 -16.63 -24.51 -3.98
N SER A 163 -16.25 -23.29 -4.35
CA SER A 163 -16.41 -22.75 -5.71
C SER A 163 -15.29 -23.17 -6.67
N GLY A 164 -14.40 -24.10 -6.28
CA GLY A 164 -13.29 -24.56 -7.13
C GLY A 164 -12.10 -23.59 -7.18
N ILE A 165 -12.11 -22.54 -6.36
CA ILE A 165 -10.96 -21.66 -6.16
C ILE A 165 -10.16 -22.23 -5.00
N SER A 166 -9.41 -23.30 -5.26
CA SER A 166 -8.44 -23.89 -4.34
C SER A 166 -7.04 -23.70 -4.95
N ASN A 167 -6.20 -22.89 -4.26
CA ASN A 167 -4.77 -22.57 -4.43
C ASN A 167 -3.98 -23.21 -5.61
N PRO A 168 -3.08 -22.46 -6.29
CA PRO A 168 -1.75 -22.99 -6.59
C PRO A 168 -0.93 -23.15 -5.29
#